data_AF-A0A536KD73-F1
#
_entry.id   AF-A0A536KD73-F1
#
_cell.length_a   1.000
_cell.length_b   1.000
_cell.length_c   1.000
_cell.angle_alpha   90.00
_cell.angle_beta   90.00
_cell.angle_gamma   90.00
#
_symmetry.space_group_name_H-M   'P 1'
#
loop_
_entity.id
_entity.type
_entity.pdbx_description
1 polymer ?
#
loop_
_entity_poly.entity_id
_entity_poly.type
_entity_poly.pdbx_seq_one_letter_code
_entity_poly.pdbx_strand_id
1 'polypeptide(L)'
;MSEPAPEIGRISPDGMWRWDGRQWVPATPREPGQGQGPPRPRRTWIWWVAGGCALLLILGVGGAVIGGVALVNRIQQGGFACLPSDFPPYPGATVTGEKTYFGTGVAPGDSRECTESLGSDDDVATVTDFYTSRLSSGDWNITSNDRANGTISFARVSRPQTVGEVTLLGRGTHTVINIKLDS
;
A
#
# COMPACT_ATOMS: atom_id res chain seq x y z
N MET A 1 -13.74 -5.08 76.15
CA MET A 1 -14.44 -3.90 75.60
C MET A 1 -15.06 -4.29 74.28
N SER A 2 -16.38 -4.23 74.13
CA SER A 2 -17.07 -4.51 72.87
C SER A 2 -17.33 -3.19 72.15
N GLU A 3 -16.74 -2.98 70.98
CA GLU A 3 -16.98 -1.81 70.13
C GLU A 3 -18.42 -1.86 69.55
N PRO A 4 -19.18 -0.75 69.55
CA PRO A 4 -20.51 -0.72 68.95
C PRO A 4 -20.42 -0.89 67.43
N ALA A 5 -21.40 -1.61 66.85
CA ALA A 5 -21.47 -1.84 65.41
C ALA A 5 -21.50 -0.49 64.65
N PRO A 6 -20.73 -0.36 63.54
CA PRO A 6 -20.64 0.91 62.82
C PRO A 6 -21.98 1.30 62.17
N GLU A 7 -22.35 2.57 62.31
CA GLU A 7 -23.55 3.14 61.69
C GLU A 7 -23.43 3.20 60.17
N ILE A 8 -24.54 2.99 59.46
CA ILE A 8 -24.59 3.03 58.00
C ILE A 8 -24.20 4.43 57.52
N GLY A 9 -23.21 4.50 56.63
CA GLY A 9 -22.65 5.74 56.11
C GLY A 9 -21.44 6.27 56.89
N ARG A 10 -21.02 5.61 57.98
CA ARG A 10 -19.79 5.96 58.69
C ARG A 10 -18.59 5.84 57.75
N ILE A 11 -17.73 6.85 57.77
CA ILE A 11 -16.48 6.86 57.03
C ILE A 11 -15.36 6.31 57.92
N SER A 12 -14.53 5.46 57.32
CA SER A 12 -13.34 4.90 57.93
C SER A 12 -12.34 6.01 58.33
N PRO A 13 -11.51 5.81 59.36
CA PRO A 13 -10.59 6.86 59.83
C PRO A 13 -9.62 7.39 58.76
N ASP A 14 -9.29 6.57 57.77
CA ASP A 14 -8.46 6.89 56.60
C ASP A 14 -9.22 7.60 55.47
N GLY A 15 -10.55 7.77 55.59
CA GLY A 15 -11.36 8.51 54.64
C GLY A 15 -11.66 7.79 53.33
N MET A 16 -11.08 6.61 53.11
CA MET A 16 -11.12 5.89 51.84
C MET A 16 -12.32 4.97 51.69
N TRP A 17 -12.95 4.58 52.80
CA TRP A 17 -14.04 3.60 52.83
C TRP A 17 -15.24 4.13 53.61
N ARG A 18 -16.45 3.79 53.14
CA ARG A 18 -17.72 4.02 53.84
C ARG A 18 -18.35 2.68 54.22
N TRP A 19 -18.98 2.62 55.38
CA TRP A 19 -19.73 1.46 55.81
C TRP A 19 -21.11 1.46 55.17
N ASP A 20 -21.49 0.41 54.45
CA ASP A 20 -22.82 0.29 53.82
C ASP A 20 -23.87 -0.41 54.71
N GLY A 21 -23.50 -0.78 55.94
CA GLY A 21 -24.32 -1.55 56.86
C GLY A 21 -24.03 -3.06 56.87
N ARG A 22 -23.24 -3.56 55.91
CA ARG A 22 -22.84 -4.97 55.80
C ARG A 22 -21.35 -5.16 55.51
N GLN A 23 -20.73 -4.24 54.77
CA GLN A 23 -19.31 -4.25 54.42
C GLN A 23 -18.77 -2.83 54.15
N TRP A 24 -17.45 -2.68 54.16
CA TRP A 24 -16.76 -1.43 53.81
C TRP A 24 -16.64 -1.31 52.28
N VAL A 25 -17.15 -0.22 51.70
CA VAL A 25 -17.09 0.06 50.26
C VAL A 25 -16.37 1.38 49.98
N PRO A 26 -15.72 1.58 48.81
CA PRO A 26 -14.92 2.77 48.55
C PRO A 26 -15.74 4.07 48.69
N ALA A 27 -15.21 5.01 49.46
CA ALA A 27 -15.74 6.36 49.62
C ALA A 27 -15.25 7.26 48.47
N THR A 28 -15.36 6.80 47.22
CA THR A 28 -14.97 7.61 46.06
C THR A 28 -15.75 8.92 46.06
N PRO A 29 -15.10 10.09 45.95
CA PRO A 29 -15.78 11.37 45.80
C PRO A 29 -16.66 11.32 44.56
N ARG A 30 -17.98 11.45 44.73
CA ARG A 30 -18.87 11.77 43.62
C ARG A 30 -18.71 13.26 43.36
N GLU A 31 -18.25 13.62 42.16
CA GLU A 31 -18.38 14.99 41.67
C GLU A 31 -19.84 15.44 41.77
N PRO A 32 -20.11 16.60 42.40
CA PRO A 32 -21.46 17.13 42.52
C PRO A 32 -21.83 17.83 41.22
N GLY A 33 -22.57 17.13 40.36
CA GLY A 33 -23.02 17.65 39.09
C GLY A 33 -24.29 16.97 38.61
N GLN A 34 -25.41 17.49 39.10
CA GLN A 34 -26.77 17.38 38.53
C GLN A 34 -27.52 16.06 38.71
N GLY A 35 -28.49 16.13 39.63
CA GLY A 35 -29.59 15.19 39.70
C GLY A 35 -30.70 15.50 38.71
N GLN A 36 -31.50 14.46 38.43
CA GLN A 36 -32.97 14.44 38.28
C GLN A 36 -33.32 13.02 37.81
N GLY A 37 -34.12 12.26 38.59
CA GLY A 37 -34.60 10.91 38.22
C GLY A 37 -35.72 10.97 37.17
N PRO A 38 -36.57 9.94 36.95
CA PRO A 38 -36.57 8.49 37.24
C PRO A 38 -36.64 7.70 35.88
N PRO A 39 -37.22 6.49 35.66
CA PRO A 39 -37.44 5.26 36.44
C PRO A 39 -36.72 4.03 35.78
N ARG A 40 -36.75 2.84 36.42
CA ARG A 40 -36.71 1.54 35.68
C ARG A 40 -38.12 1.31 35.08
N PRO A 41 -38.37 0.59 33.96
CA PRO A 41 -37.57 -0.55 33.48
C PRO A 41 -37.52 -0.75 31.92
N ARG A 42 -36.76 -1.77 31.51
CA ARG A 42 -37.07 -2.74 30.42
C ARG A 42 -37.29 -2.18 29.00
N ARG A 43 -36.40 -2.62 28.08
CA ARG A 43 -36.61 -2.80 26.61
C ARG A 43 -35.98 -1.80 25.64
N THR A 44 -34.77 -1.30 25.89
CA THR A 44 -33.99 -0.56 24.85
C THR A 44 -32.50 -0.91 24.75
N TRP A 45 -31.99 -1.90 25.53
CA TRP A 45 -30.61 -2.38 25.38
C TRP A 45 -30.36 -2.96 23.97
N ILE A 46 -31.33 -3.67 23.41
CA ILE A 46 -31.17 -4.37 22.14
C ILE A 46 -30.93 -3.39 20.96
N TRP A 47 -31.29 -2.11 21.08
CA TRP A 47 -31.07 -1.13 20.03
C TRP A 47 -29.63 -0.59 19.94
N TRP A 48 -28.83 -0.67 21.01
CA TRP A 48 -27.44 -0.19 20.99
C TRP A 48 -26.45 -1.21 20.44
N VAL A 49 -26.76 -2.52 20.57
CA VAL A 49 -25.92 -3.58 20.01
C VAL A 49 -26.07 -3.67 18.49
N ALA A 50 -27.28 -3.42 17.96
CA ALA A 50 -27.51 -3.40 16.52
C ALA A 50 -26.78 -2.23 15.83
N GLY A 51 -26.80 -1.03 16.42
CA GLY A 51 -26.12 0.15 15.86
C GLY A 51 -24.59 0.01 15.87
N GLY A 52 -24.00 -0.49 16.97
CA GLY A 52 -22.56 -0.67 17.10
C GLY A 52 -22.00 -1.81 16.23
N CYS A 53 -22.68 -2.96 16.18
CA CYS A 53 -22.29 -4.04 15.27
C CYS A 53 -22.50 -3.68 13.79
N ALA A 54 -23.56 -2.94 13.44
CA ALA A 54 -23.74 -2.47 12.07
C ALA A 54 -22.62 -1.51 11.66
N LEU A 55 -22.16 -0.63 12.55
CA LEU A 55 -21.06 0.30 12.25
C LEU A 55 -19.70 -0.42 12.13
N LEU A 56 -19.44 -1.43 12.97
CA LEU A 56 -18.24 -2.27 12.86
C LEU A 56 -18.26 -3.19 11.62
N LEU A 57 -19.43 -3.67 11.19
CA LEU A 57 -19.58 -4.40 9.92
C LEU A 57 -19.41 -3.47 8.71
N ILE A 58 -19.92 -2.24 8.76
CA ILE A 58 -19.71 -1.24 7.69
C ILE A 58 -18.24 -0.83 7.59
N LEU A 59 -17.55 -0.63 8.71
CA LEU A 59 -16.11 -0.30 8.72
C LEU A 59 -15.21 -1.50 8.39
N GLY A 60 -15.59 -2.71 8.82
CA GLY A 60 -14.87 -3.95 8.48
C GLY A 60 -14.99 -4.32 7.00
N VAL A 61 -16.16 -4.12 6.39
CA VAL A 61 -16.35 -4.31 4.94
C VAL A 61 -15.76 -3.13 4.14
N GLY A 62 -15.93 -1.89 4.58
CA GLY A 62 -15.39 -0.72 3.88
C GLY A 62 -13.86 -0.64 3.90
N GLY A 63 -13.22 -0.95 5.03
CA GLY A 63 -11.76 -0.95 5.16
C GLY A 63 -11.08 -2.10 4.41
N ALA A 64 -11.69 -3.29 4.41
CA ALA A 64 -11.18 -4.44 3.66
C ALA A 64 -11.36 -4.28 2.14
N VAL A 65 -12.40 -3.59 1.68
CA VAL A 65 -12.60 -3.34 0.25
C VAL A 65 -11.62 -2.28 -0.26
N ILE A 66 -11.39 -1.17 0.44
CA ILE A 66 -10.49 -0.14 -0.09
C ILE A 66 -9.00 -0.57 -0.01
N GLY A 67 -8.59 -1.21 1.08
CA GLY A 67 -7.23 -1.73 1.22
C GLY A 67 -6.96 -2.99 0.39
N GLY A 68 -7.95 -3.90 0.31
CA GLY A 68 -7.86 -5.14 -0.45
C GLY A 68 -7.95 -4.92 -1.95
N VAL A 69 -8.80 -4.02 -2.44
CA VAL A 69 -8.92 -3.74 -3.89
C VAL A 69 -7.69 -3.00 -4.42
N ALA A 70 -7.05 -2.14 -3.63
CA ALA A 70 -5.79 -1.51 -4.05
C ALA A 70 -4.65 -2.54 -4.20
N LEU A 71 -4.58 -3.54 -3.31
CA LEU A 71 -3.55 -4.58 -3.38
C LEU A 71 -3.89 -5.66 -4.42
N VAL A 72 -5.16 -6.04 -4.54
CA VAL A 72 -5.62 -7.05 -5.51
C VAL A 72 -5.66 -6.48 -6.93
N ASN A 73 -5.99 -5.20 -7.16
CA ASN A 73 -5.78 -4.59 -8.48
C ASN A 73 -4.30 -4.53 -8.85
N ARG A 74 -3.39 -4.45 -7.87
CA ARG A 74 -1.94 -4.49 -8.10
C ARG A 74 -1.42 -5.87 -8.51
N ILE A 75 -2.16 -6.93 -8.22
CA ILE A 75 -1.80 -8.34 -8.53
C ILE A 75 -2.68 -8.91 -9.67
N GLN A 76 -3.91 -8.40 -9.86
CA GLN A 76 -4.79 -8.72 -11.00
C GLN A 76 -4.42 -7.97 -12.28
N GLN A 77 -3.71 -6.83 -12.17
CA GLN A 77 -2.92 -6.31 -13.28
C GLN A 77 -1.65 -7.15 -13.42
N GLY A 78 -1.78 -8.34 -13.98
CA GLY A 78 -0.64 -9.10 -14.49
C GLY A 78 -0.01 -8.45 -15.73
N GLY A 79 0.31 -7.15 -15.70
CA GLY A 79 0.71 -6.40 -16.90
C GLY A 79 1.30 -5.03 -16.61
N PHE A 80 2.42 -4.97 -15.90
CA PHE A 80 3.28 -3.77 -15.79
C PHE A 80 4.31 -3.66 -16.92
N ALA A 81 4.20 -4.51 -17.94
CA ALA A 81 5.15 -4.58 -19.03
C ALA A 81 4.36 -4.55 -20.34
N CYS A 82 4.24 -3.35 -20.92
CA CYS A 82 3.98 -3.23 -22.35
C CYS A 82 5.16 -3.76 -23.19
N LEU A 83 6.29 -4.03 -22.53
CA LEU A 83 7.43 -4.67 -23.14
C LEU A 83 7.12 -6.13 -23.50
N PRO A 84 7.66 -6.62 -24.63
CA PRO A 84 7.60 -8.03 -25.00
C PRO A 84 8.12 -8.93 -23.88
N SER A 85 7.54 -10.11 -23.73
CA SER A 85 7.89 -11.05 -22.66
C SER A 85 9.34 -11.58 -22.72
N ASP A 86 10.01 -11.43 -23.86
CA ASP A 86 11.41 -11.75 -24.12
C ASP A 86 12.34 -10.53 -24.03
N PHE A 87 11.83 -9.36 -23.67
CA PHE A 87 12.67 -8.21 -23.33
C PHE A 87 13.36 -8.44 -21.98
N PRO A 88 14.68 -8.18 -21.85
CA PRO A 88 15.43 -8.50 -20.64
C PRO A 88 14.99 -7.66 -19.43
N PRO A 89 14.40 -8.26 -18.38
CA PRO A 89 14.03 -7.52 -17.18
C PRO A 89 15.28 -7.21 -16.35
N TYR A 90 15.40 -5.98 -15.84
CA TYR A 90 16.49 -5.61 -14.96
C TYR A 90 16.27 -6.19 -13.54
N PRO A 91 17.21 -6.97 -12.98
CA PRO A 91 17.05 -7.56 -11.65
C PRO A 91 16.92 -6.50 -10.56
N GLY A 92 15.90 -6.63 -9.69
CA GLY A 92 15.71 -5.71 -8.56
C GLY A 92 15.15 -4.33 -8.94
N ALA A 93 14.95 -4.05 -10.23
CA ALA A 93 14.26 -2.84 -10.64
C ALA A 93 12.77 -2.89 -10.30
N THR A 94 12.20 -1.73 -9.97
CA THR A 94 10.78 -1.55 -9.71
C THR A 94 10.15 -0.64 -10.76
N VAL A 95 8.99 -1.02 -11.30
CA VAL A 95 8.27 -0.19 -12.28
C VAL A 95 7.69 1.04 -11.57
N THR A 96 8.15 2.20 -11.98
CA THR A 96 7.76 3.52 -11.43
C THR A 96 6.71 4.23 -12.29
N GLY A 97 6.58 3.84 -13.57
CA GLY A 97 5.56 4.37 -14.48
C GLY A 97 5.48 3.58 -15.77
N GLU A 98 4.30 3.58 -16.38
CA GLU A 98 4.04 2.95 -17.67
C GLU A 98 3.08 3.83 -18.47
N LYS A 99 3.35 3.98 -19.77
CA LYS A 99 2.46 4.58 -20.75
C LYS A 99 2.45 3.73 -22.01
N THR A 100 1.28 3.28 -22.40
CA THR A 100 1.12 2.41 -23.57
C THR A 100 0.10 3.03 -24.51
N TYR A 101 0.49 3.23 -25.76
CA TYR A 101 -0.36 3.72 -26.83
C TYR A 101 -0.60 2.60 -27.85
N PHE A 102 -1.84 2.14 -27.91
CA PHE A 102 -2.29 1.19 -28.92
C PHE A 102 -2.82 1.97 -30.12
N GLY A 103 -2.05 1.96 -31.22
CA GLY A 103 -2.52 2.49 -32.49
C GLY A 103 -3.51 1.55 -33.17
N THR A 104 -4.25 2.03 -34.17
CA THR A 104 -4.97 1.16 -35.10
C THR A 104 -3.98 0.58 -36.12
N GLY A 105 -4.10 -0.72 -36.45
CA GLY A 105 -3.29 -1.37 -37.49
C GLY A 105 -1.93 -1.95 -37.05
N VAL A 106 -1.69 -2.13 -35.75
CA VAL A 106 -0.54 -2.89 -35.22
C VAL A 106 -0.80 -4.40 -35.28
N ALA A 107 0.23 -5.21 -35.51
CA ALA A 107 0.08 -6.66 -35.55
C ALA A 107 -0.28 -7.21 -34.16
N PRO A 108 -0.89 -8.40 -34.06
CA PRO A 108 -1.24 -8.99 -32.76
C PRO A 108 0.01 -9.14 -31.87
N GLY A 109 0.02 -8.43 -30.74
CA GLY A 109 1.14 -8.40 -29.79
C GLY A 109 2.05 -7.16 -29.90
N ASP A 110 1.82 -6.27 -30.86
CA ASP A 110 2.58 -5.03 -31.03
C ASP A 110 1.83 -3.83 -30.42
N SER A 111 2.59 -2.87 -29.90
CA SER A 111 2.08 -1.60 -29.38
C SER A 111 2.77 -0.45 -30.13
N ARG A 112 2.00 0.56 -30.54
CA ARG A 112 2.55 1.62 -31.39
C ARG A 112 3.54 2.50 -30.64
N GLU A 113 3.36 2.64 -29.33
CA GLU A 113 4.38 3.20 -28.46
C GLU A 113 4.21 2.63 -27.04
N CYS A 114 5.23 1.97 -26.53
CA CYS A 114 5.33 1.50 -25.16
C CYS A 114 6.44 2.28 -24.48
N THR A 115 6.13 2.95 -23.37
CA THR A 115 7.11 3.64 -22.53
C THR A 115 7.00 3.12 -21.11
N GLU A 116 8.07 2.51 -20.62
CA GLU A 116 8.16 1.98 -19.26
C GLU A 116 9.31 2.67 -18.51
N SER A 117 9.07 3.08 -17.27
CA SER A 117 10.06 3.74 -16.42
C SER A 117 10.31 2.87 -15.20
N LEU A 118 11.54 2.42 -14.99
CA LEU A 118 11.95 1.61 -13.85
C LEU A 118 12.94 2.37 -12.96
N GLY A 119 12.89 2.10 -11.66
CA GLY A 119 13.86 2.57 -10.68
C GLY A 119 14.72 1.41 -10.20
N SER A 120 16.04 1.61 -10.15
CA SER A 120 17.03 0.70 -9.58
C SER A 120 17.91 1.43 -8.55
N ASP A 121 18.41 0.71 -7.56
CA ASP A 121 19.38 1.18 -6.56
C ASP A 121 20.84 0.93 -6.98
N ASP A 122 21.06 0.49 -8.22
CA ASP A 122 22.38 0.31 -8.81
C ASP A 122 22.86 1.56 -9.57
N ASP A 123 24.19 1.69 -9.70
CA ASP A 123 24.83 2.72 -10.51
C ASP A 123 24.57 2.55 -12.01
N VAL A 124 24.55 3.67 -12.76
CA VAL A 124 24.29 3.71 -14.20
C VAL A 124 25.20 2.78 -15.00
N ALA A 125 26.47 2.66 -14.60
CA ALA A 125 27.44 1.80 -15.29
C ALA A 125 27.02 0.32 -15.24
N THR A 126 26.61 -0.16 -14.06
CA THR A 126 26.12 -1.54 -13.87
C THR A 126 24.89 -1.82 -14.73
N VAL A 127 23.95 -0.86 -14.75
CA VAL A 127 22.74 -0.97 -15.57
C VAL A 127 23.06 -0.94 -17.06
N THR A 128 24.00 -0.09 -17.48
CA THR A 128 24.46 0.04 -18.87
C THR A 128 25.08 -1.27 -19.35
N ASP A 129 25.95 -1.88 -18.54
CA ASP A 129 26.63 -3.13 -18.90
C ASP A 129 25.62 -4.30 -18.99
N PHE A 130 24.64 -4.34 -18.09
CA PHE A 130 23.54 -5.30 -18.16
C PHE A 130 22.79 -5.20 -19.49
N TYR A 131 22.25 -4.02 -19.83
CA TYR A 131 21.48 -3.86 -21.07
C TYR A 131 22.34 -4.04 -22.32
N THR A 132 23.58 -3.58 -22.30
CA THR A 132 24.51 -3.79 -23.42
C THR A 132 24.71 -5.29 -23.68
N SER A 133 24.92 -6.09 -22.63
CA SER A 133 25.14 -7.54 -22.79
C SER A 133 23.90 -8.29 -23.26
N ARG A 134 22.71 -7.90 -22.79
CA ARG A 134 21.45 -8.57 -23.10
C ARG A 134 20.90 -8.17 -24.46
N LEU A 135 20.98 -6.89 -24.82
CA LEU A 135 20.49 -6.35 -26.10
C LEU A 135 21.45 -6.60 -27.26
N SER A 136 22.67 -7.09 -27.01
CA SER A 136 23.59 -7.60 -28.03
C SER A 136 23.50 -9.12 -28.22
N SER A 137 22.40 -9.74 -27.77
CA SER A 137 22.25 -11.19 -27.76
C SER A 137 20.83 -11.62 -28.14
N GLY A 138 20.70 -12.84 -28.66
CA GLY A 138 19.40 -13.41 -29.03
C GLY A 138 18.78 -12.71 -30.24
N ASP A 139 17.50 -12.34 -30.12
CA ASP A 139 16.75 -11.64 -31.17
C ASP A 139 16.90 -10.10 -31.08
N TRP A 140 17.73 -9.61 -30.15
CA TRP A 140 17.97 -8.18 -29.97
C TRP A 140 19.33 -7.80 -30.57
N ASN A 141 19.39 -6.63 -31.19
CA ASN A 141 20.62 -6.06 -31.69
C ASN A 141 20.72 -4.57 -31.34
N ILE A 142 21.89 -4.14 -30.87
CA ILE A 142 22.18 -2.74 -30.57
C ILE A 142 22.45 -2.00 -31.88
N THR A 143 21.71 -0.91 -32.11
CA THR A 143 21.89 -0.04 -33.28
C THR A 143 22.75 1.18 -32.96
N SER A 144 22.69 1.66 -31.71
CA SER A 144 23.52 2.75 -31.20
C SER A 144 23.75 2.59 -29.70
N ASN A 145 24.93 2.95 -29.20
CA ASN A 145 25.24 2.95 -27.78
C ASN A 145 26.00 4.23 -27.41
N ASP A 146 25.25 5.24 -26.99
CA ASP A 146 25.79 6.50 -26.48
C ASP A 146 25.92 6.46 -24.96
N ARG A 147 27.06 5.92 -24.52
CA ARG A 147 27.39 5.82 -23.10
C ARG A 147 27.56 7.19 -22.42
N ALA A 148 27.86 8.25 -23.17
CA ALA A 148 28.04 9.58 -22.58
C ALA A 148 26.69 10.17 -22.16
N ASN A 149 25.65 9.94 -22.95
CA ASN A 149 24.29 10.38 -22.67
C ASN A 149 23.43 9.32 -21.95
N GLY A 150 23.96 8.11 -21.76
CA GLY A 150 23.24 7.00 -21.11
C GLY A 150 22.16 6.39 -22.00
N THR A 151 22.29 6.50 -23.33
CA THR A 151 21.28 6.06 -24.29
C THR A 151 21.75 4.83 -25.07
N ILE A 152 20.94 3.78 -25.10
CA ILE A 152 21.16 2.57 -25.89
C ILE A 152 19.96 2.37 -26.82
N SER A 153 20.18 2.49 -28.12
CA SER A 153 19.17 2.18 -29.13
C SER A 153 19.32 0.74 -29.61
N PHE A 154 18.20 0.05 -29.78
CA PHE A 154 18.17 -1.35 -30.17
C PHE A 154 17.03 -1.62 -31.15
N ALA A 155 17.11 -2.76 -31.83
CA ALA A 155 16.07 -3.27 -32.72
C ALA A 155 15.99 -4.79 -32.60
N ARG A 156 14.83 -5.37 -32.94
CA ARG A 156 14.74 -6.82 -33.13
C ARG A 156 15.37 -7.25 -34.45
N VAL A 157 16.00 -8.41 -34.44
CA VAL A 157 16.55 -9.08 -35.62
C VAL A 157 15.43 -9.71 -36.45
N SER A 158 14.49 -10.41 -35.81
CA SER A 158 13.35 -11.05 -36.47
C SER A 158 12.31 -10.07 -37.01
N ARG A 159 12.22 -8.87 -36.42
CA ARG A 159 11.26 -7.81 -36.77
C ARG A 159 11.94 -6.44 -36.74
N PRO A 160 12.56 -6.01 -37.85
CA PRO A 160 13.28 -4.73 -37.90
C PRO A 160 12.41 -3.48 -37.67
N GLN A 161 11.08 -3.62 -37.75
CA GLN A 161 10.15 -2.53 -37.41
C GLN A 161 10.00 -2.32 -35.90
N THR A 162 10.30 -3.34 -35.09
CA THR A 162 10.33 -3.23 -33.63
C THR A 162 11.66 -2.63 -33.20
N VAL A 163 11.64 -1.34 -32.89
CA VAL A 163 12.81 -0.55 -32.48
C VAL A 163 12.56 0.04 -31.10
N GLY A 164 13.63 0.31 -30.37
CA GLY A 164 13.51 0.91 -29.06
C GLY A 164 14.76 1.62 -28.59
N GLU A 165 14.60 2.30 -27.47
CA GLU A 165 15.65 3.05 -26.81
C GLU A 165 15.56 2.81 -25.30
N VAL A 166 16.70 2.56 -24.67
CA VAL A 166 16.87 2.57 -23.23
C VAL A 166 17.65 3.84 -22.87
N THR A 167 17.06 4.72 -22.07
CA THR A 167 17.71 5.91 -21.52
C THR A 167 17.94 5.72 -20.02
N LEU A 168 19.19 5.85 -19.60
CA LEU A 168 19.64 5.63 -18.24
C LEU A 168 20.01 6.97 -17.59
N LEU A 169 19.31 7.31 -16.51
CA LEU A 169 19.47 8.57 -15.80
C LEU A 169 19.98 8.30 -14.39
N GLY A 170 21.23 8.68 -14.13
CA GLY A 170 21.84 8.57 -12.80
C GLY A 170 21.33 9.64 -11.84
N ARG A 171 20.99 9.23 -10.61
CA ARG A 171 20.59 10.09 -9.49
C ARG A 171 21.35 9.67 -8.23
N GLY A 172 22.65 9.90 -8.24
CA GLY A 172 23.54 9.39 -7.19
C GLY A 172 23.70 7.88 -7.33
N THR A 173 23.35 7.12 -6.29
CA THR A 173 23.37 5.65 -6.28
C THR A 173 22.13 5.02 -6.91
N HIS A 174 21.12 5.82 -7.28
CA HIS A 174 19.90 5.30 -7.92
C HIS A 174 19.94 5.57 -9.42
N THR A 175 19.46 4.63 -10.22
CA THR A 175 19.32 4.78 -11.66
C THR A 175 17.85 4.69 -12.07
N VAL A 176 17.41 5.68 -12.84
CA VAL A 176 16.11 5.62 -13.52
C VAL A 176 16.33 5.11 -14.94
N ILE A 177 15.65 4.03 -15.28
CA ILE A 177 15.71 3.33 -16.56
C ILE A 177 14.44 3.67 -17.31
N ASN A 178 14.52 4.45 -18.38
CA ASN A 178 13.38 4.69 -19.26
C ASN A 178 13.55 3.84 -20.50
N ILE A 179 12.53 3.04 -20.81
CA ILE A 179 12.51 2.15 -21.96
C ILE A 179 11.38 2.64 -22.85
N LYS A 180 11.72 2.94 -24.09
CA LYS A 180 10.75 3.25 -25.15
C LYS A 180 10.85 2.19 -26.22
N LEU A 181 9.72 1.60 -26.60
CA LEU A 181 9.61 0.61 -27.67
C LEU A 181 8.51 1.05 -28.64
N ASP A 182 8.82 1.02 -29.92
CA ASP A 182 7.91 1.30 -31.03
C ASP A 182 7.86 0.06 -31.92
N SER A 183 6.66 -0.41 -32.23
CA SER A 183 6.40 -1.63 -33.01
C SER A 183 5.19 -1.47 -33.93
#